data_AF-A0A814ECD6-F1
#
_entry.id   AF-A0A814ECD6-F1
#
_cell.length_a   1.000
_cell.length_b   1.000
_cell.length_c   1.000
_cell.angle_alpha   90.00
_cell.angle_beta   90.00
_cell.angle_gamma   90.00
#
_symmetry.space_group_name_H-M   'P 1'
#
loop_
_entity.id
_entity.type
_entity.pdbx_description
1 polymer ?
#
loop_
_entity_poly.entity_id
_entity_poly.type
_entity_poly.pdbx_seq_one_letter_code
_entity_poly.pdbx_strand_id
1 'polypeptide(L)'
;MSYVYYLKRLFHLTPKHDQSLIIRNVAYFSGSDAHTNNKLDIFLPCPNTNLSIRTADEQQATSKKQIPIIVHIHGGGWVRGNRTDEWRGGPTVGRTCAHEGFVGIVASYRLARISLISFIAWSFVFGLVVIIIGLSLLSWQFITGYVAFMTFAYAYNFLYRVRIPVNVEHVSELVINAKKKEAG
;
A
#
# COMPACT_ATOMS: atom_id res chain seq x y z
N MET A 1 17.46 -7.43 30.13
CA MET A 1 17.75 -7.36 28.67
C MET A 1 16.44 -7.12 27.94
N SER A 2 16.28 -5.99 27.24
CA SER A 2 14.98 -5.55 26.70
C SER A 2 14.57 -6.31 25.43
N TYR A 3 13.29 -6.69 25.33
CA TYR A 3 12.67 -7.37 24.18
C TYR A 3 12.91 -6.63 22.84
N VAL A 4 13.05 -5.29 22.91
CA VAL A 4 13.42 -4.42 21.79
C VAL A 4 14.78 -4.77 21.19
N TYR A 5 15.73 -5.24 22.01
CA TYR A 5 17.07 -5.63 21.55
C TYR A 5 17.04 -6.96 20.79
N TYR A 6 16.14 -7.88 21.16
CA TYR A 6 15.97 -9.17 20.49
C TYR A 6 15.34 -9.00 19.10
N LEU A 7 14.31 -8.15 18.99
CA LEU A 7 13.69 -7.82 17.70
C LEU A 7 14.68 -7.10 16.77
N LYS A 8 15.47 -6.13 17.26
CA LYS A 8 16.52 -5.50 16.44
C LYS A 8 17.55 -6.50 15.90
N ARG A 9 17.91 -7.52 16.68
CA ARG A 9 18.86 -8.58 16.28
C ARG A 9 18.22 -9.58 15.32
N LEU A 10 16.96 -9.94 15.54
CA LEU A 10 16.20 -10.85 14.68
C LEU A 10 16.00 -10.26 13.27
N PHE A 11 15.89 -8.93 13.17
CA PHE A 11 15.78 -8.22 11.89
C PHE A 11 17.12 -7.69 11.33
N HIS A 12 18.28 -8.00 11.95
CA HIS A 12 19.58 -7.47 11.53
C HIS A 12 19.56 -5.93 11.31
N LEU A 13 18.76 -5.20 12.10
CA LEU A 13 18.56 -3.75 11.99
C LEU A 13 19.66 -2.92 12.68
N THR A 14 20.81 -3.52 13.01
CA THR A 14 21.99 -2.71 13.21
C THR A 14 22.48 -2.31 11.83
N PRO A 15 22.42 -1.03 11.43
CA PRO A 15 23.01 -0.59 10.18
C PRO A 15 24.50 -0.91 10.29
N LYS A 16 24.91 -2.02 9.69
CA LYS A 16 26.33 -2.30 9.45
C LYS A 16 26.77 -1.12 8.62
N HIS A 17 27.57 -0.23 9.23
CA HIS A 17 27.93 1.03 8.63
C HIS A 17 28.48 0.71 7.25
N ASP A 18 27.73 1.08 6.22
CA ASP A 18 28.05 0.61 4.89
C ASP A 18 29.37 1.25 4.49
N GLN A 19 30.40 0.41 4.36
CA GLN A 19 31.75 0.84 4.05
C GLN A 19 31.92 1.08 2.54
N SER A 20 30.85 0.92 1.75
CA SER A 20 30.90 1.18 0.32
C SER A 20 31.39 2.61 0.07
N LEU A 21 32.40 2.73 -0.79
CA LEU A 21 32.87 4.02 -1.26
C LEU A 21 31.85 4.53 -2.28
N ILE A 22 31.16 5.61 -1.94
CA ILE A 22 30.11 6.20 -2.79
C ILE A 22 30.61 7.51 -3.37
N ILE A 23 30.77 7.55 -4.69
CA ILE A 23 31.00 8.80 -5.44
C ILE A 23 29.64 9.37 -5.80
N ARG A 24 29.25 10.47 -5.14
CA ARG A 24 27.92 11.07 -5.30
C ARG A 24 27.91 12.20 -6.31
N ASN A 25 26.72 12.47 -6.86
CA ASN A 25 26.43 13.66 -7.67
C ASN A 25 27.27 13.79 -8.96
N VAL A 26 27.68 12.68 -9.56
CA VAL A 26 28.43 12.69 -10.83
C VAL A 26 27.49 13.14 -11.94
N ALA A 27 27.76 14.30 -12.53
CA ALA A 27 27.03 14.76 -13.71
C ALA A 27 27.40 13.89 -14.91
N TYR A 28 26.41 13.33 -15.59
CA TYR A 28 26.63 12.50 -16.79
C TYR A 28 26.16 13.18 -18.08
N PHE A 29 25.50 14.33 -17.97
CA PHE A 29 25.03 15.12 -19.10
C PHE A 29 25.15 16.61 -18.78
N SER A 30 25.83 17.35 -19.66
CA SER A 30 26.12 18.78 -19.52
C SER A 30 25.64 19.60 -20.72
N GLY A 31 24.71 19.07 -21.53
CA GLY A 31 24.14 19.80 -22.66
C GLY A 31 23.22 20.96 -22.24
N SER A 32 22.74 21.75 -23.20
CA SER A 32 21.82 22.87 -22.94
C SER A 32 20.53 22.47 -22.21
N ASP A 33 20.10 21.22 -22.40
CA ASP A 33 18.91 20.65 -21.75
C ASP A 33 19.21 19.96 -20.41
N ALA A 34 20.39 20.19 -19.83
CA ALA A 34 20.80 19.52 -18.59
C ALA A 34 19.90 19.95 -17.44
N HIS A 35 19.16 18.99 -16.89
CA HIS A 35 18.42 19.20 -15.66
C HIS A 35 19.38 19.07 -14.47
N THR A 36 19.14 19.80 -13.39
CA THR A 36 19.90 19.70 -12.12
C THR A 36 19.91 18.28 -11.51
N ASN A 37 19.01 17.42 -11.99
CA ASN A 37 18.83 16.03 -11.57
C ASN A 37 19.50 15.03 -12.52
N ASN A 38 20.15 15.45 -13.61
CA ASN A 38 20.89 14.53 -14.51
C ASN A 38 22.24 14.16 -13.87
N LYS A 39 22.17 13.44 -12.76
CA LYS A 39 23.29 13.01 -11.94
C LYS A 39 23.17 11.53 -11.61
N LEU A 40 24.30 10.88 -11.40
CA LEU A 40 24.38 9.51 -10.91
C LEU A 40 25.24 9.42 -9.65
N ASP A 41 25.00 8.38 -8.86
CA ASP A 41 25.89 7.98 -7.77
C ASP A 41 26.55 6.66 -8.17
N ILE A 42 27.84 6.52 -7.88
CA ILE A 42 28.64 5.31 -8.15
C ILE A 42 29.00 4.68 -6.81
N PHE A 43 28.67 3.40 -6.66
CA PHE A 43 28.94 2.58 -5.51
C PHE A 43 30.04 1.60 -5.88
N LEU A 44 31.20 1.76 -5.26
CA LEU A 44 32.38 0.94 -5.53
C LEU A 44 32.44 -0.22 -4.54
N PRO A 45 32.88 -1.41 -5.00
CA PRO A 45 32.99 -2.57 -4.13
C PRO A 45 34.02 -2.32 -3.02
N CYS A 46 33.70 -2.80 -1.81
CA CYS A 46 34.60 -2.69 -0.67
C CYS A 46 35.84 -3.59 -0.90
N PRO A 47 37.07 -3.11 -0.67
CA PRO A 47 38.29 -3.92 -0.81
C PRO A 47 38.30 -5.18 0.06
N ASN A 48 37.49 -5.23 1.12
CA ASN A 48 37.51 -6.27 2.14
C ASN A 48 36.55 -7.44 1.90
N THR A 49 35.73 -7.43 0.84
CA THR A 49 34.79 -8.53 0.55
C THR A 49 35.51 -9.69 -0.12
N ASN A 50 36.35 -10.44 0.61
CA ASN A 50 36.89 -11.78 0.33
C ASN A 50 37.32 -12.16 -1.12
N LEU A 51 37.38 -11.21 -2.06
CA LEU A 51 38.16 -11.25 -3.27
C LEU A 51 39.59 -11.14 -2.78
N SER A 52 40.07 -12.30 -2.35
CA SER A 52 41.35 -12.59 -1.74
C SER A 52 42.42 -11.59 -2.14
N ILE A 53 43.04 -11.03 -1.10
CA ILE A 53 44.44 -10.63 -1.06
C ILE A 53 45.24 -11.75 -1.74
N ARG A 54 45.36 -11.68 -3.06
CA ARG A 54 46.37 -12.40 -3.82
C ARG A 54 47.64 -11.61 -3.60
N THR A 55 48.68 -12.31 -3.16
CA THR A 55 49.99 -11.76 -2.86
C THR A 55 50.45 -10.80 -3.97
N ALA A 56 51.21 -9.77 -3.61
CA ALA A 56 51.73 -8.77 -4.55
C ALA A 56 52.45 -9.40 -5.77
N ASP A 57 52.96 -10.62 -5.62
CA ASP A 57 53.60 -11.41 -6.67
C ASP A 57 52.62 -11.96 -7.73
N GLU A 58 51.33 -12.17 -7.41
CA GLU A 58 50.29 -12.55 -8.39
C GLU A 58 49.69 -11.32 -9.13
N GLN A 59 49.94 -10.10 -8.66
CA GLN A 59 49.48 -8.86 -9.32
C GLN A 59 50.30 -8.50 -10.56
N GLN A 60 51.52 -9.04 -10.73
CA GLN A 60 52.36 -8.76 -11.90
C GLN A 60 52.02 -9.59 -13.14
N ALA A 61 51.21 -10.66 -13.02
CA ALA A 61 50.84 -11.52 -14.15
C ALA A 61 49.32 -11.62 -14.41
N THR A 62 48.48 -10.95 -13.61
CA THR A 62 47.03 -11.05 -13.77
C THR A 62 46.51 -9.97 -14.72
N SER A 63 45.98 -10.43 -15.86
CA SER A 63 45.17 -9.63 -16.76
C SER A 63 44.16 -8.79 -15.96
N LYS A 64 43.97 -7.52 -16.34
CA LYS A 64 43.05 -6.58 -15.68
C LYS A 64 41.71 -7.27 -15.43
N LYS A 65 41.45 -7.67 -14.17
CA LYS A 65 40.21 -8.36 -13.79
C LYS A 65 39.04 -7.43 -14.12
N GLN A 66 38.19 -7.85 -15.04
CA GLN A 66 37.01 -7.08 -15.43
C GLN A 66 36.01 -7.13 -14.28
N ILE A 67 35.64 -5.97 -13.73
CA ILE A 67 34.63 -5.86 -12.69
C ILE A 67 33.29 -5.55 -13.38
N PRO A 68 32.25 -6.37 -13.15
CA PRO A 68 30.92 -6.11 -13.71
C PRO A 68 30.30 -4.82 -13.16
N ILE A 69 29.61 -4.09 -14.04
CA ILE A 69 28.93 -2.83 -13.73
C ILE A 69 27.41 -3.04 -13.86
N ILE A 70 26.68 -2.66 -12.81
CA ILE A 70 25.21 -2.72 -12.77
C ILE A 70 24.67 -1.29 -12.76
N VAL A 71 23.84 -0.95 -13.74
CA VAL A 71 23.19 0.37 -13.82
C VAL A 71 21.72 0.22 -13.41
N HIS A 72 21.34 0.92 -12.35
CA HIS A 72 19.97 0.99 -11.86
C HIS A 72 19.31 2.31 -12.26
N ILE A 73 18.14 2.19 -12.89
CA ILE A 73 17.25 3.30 -13.23
C ILE A 73 15.97 3.08 -12.41
N HIS A 74 15.63 4.06 -11.56
CA HIS A 74 14.48 3.92 -10.69
C HIS A 74 13.16 3.91 -11.48
N GLY A 75 12.19 3.11 -11.02
CA GLY A 75 10.83 3.16 -11.53
C GLY A 75 10.07 4.41 -11.09
N GLY A 76 8.79 4.50 -11.44
CA GLY A 76 7.91 5.62 -11.04
C GLY A 76 7.07 6.22 -12.14
N GLY A 77 6.80 5.45 -13.19
CA GLY A 77 5.95 5.88 -14.30
C GLY A 77 6.46 7.16 -14.95
N TRP A 78 7.78 7.40 -14.93
CA TRP A 78 8.43 8.59 -15.47
C TRP A 78 8.08 9.92 -14.79
N VAL A 79 7.25 9.91 -13.74
CA VAL A 79 6.75 11.13 -13.09
C VAL A 79 7.31 11.34 -11.69
N ARG A 80 7.92 10.31 -11.09
CA ARG A 80 8.38 10.32 -9.70
C ARG A 80 9.68 9.52 -9.53
N GLY A 81 10.46 9.94 -8.55
CA GLY A 81 11.66 9.25 -8.08
C GLY A 81 12.95 10.01 -8.37
N ASN A 82 14.01 9.60 -7.69
CA ASN A 82 15.37 10.05 -7.93
C ASN A 82 16.35 8.98 -7.43
N ARG A 83 17.64 9.15 -7.71
CA ARG A 83 18.71 8.22 -7.28
C ARG A 83 18.89 8.13 -5.77
N THR A 84 18.39 9.11 -5.01
CA THR A 84 18.49 9.15 -3.55
C THR A 84 17.29 8.52 -2.86
N ASP A 85 16.28 8.09 -3.61
CA ASP A 85 15.02 7.54 -3.08
C ASP A 85 15.23 6.06 -2.71
N GLU A 86 15.35 5.81 -1.40
CA GLU A 86 15.49 4.46 -0.84
C GLU A 86 14.27 3.59 -1.14
N TRP A 87 13.07 4.17 -1.14
CA TRP A 87 11.83 3.42 -1.39
C TRP A 87 11.72 2.92 -2.82
N ARG A 88 12.46 3.54 -3.74
CA ARG A 88 12.55 3.13 -5.15
C ARG A 88 13.78 2.28 -5.43
N GLY A 89 14.52 1.91 -4.40
CA GLY A 89 15.65 1.00 -4.49
C GLY A 89 16.93 1.63 -4.98
N GLY A 90 17.01 2.96 -5.18
CA GLY A 90 18.21 3.60 -5.73
C GLY A 90 19.45 3.31 -4.90
N PRO A 91 19.60 3.89 -3.69
CA PRO A 91 20.77 3.64 -2.85
C PRO A 91 20.84 2.19 -2.36
N THR A 92 19.70 1.53 -2.12
CA THR A 92 19.69 0.12 -1.69
C THR A 92 20.32 -0.79 -2.73
N VAL A 93 19.96 -0.69 -4.03
CA VAL A 93 20.56 -1.49 -5.10
C VAL A 93 22.04 -1.17 -5.25
N GLY A 94 22.42 0.11 -5.23
CA GLY A 94 23.83 0.51 -5.32
C GLY A 94 24.71 -0.12 -4.23
N ARG A 95 24.24 -0.08 -2.98
CA ARG A 95 24.94 -0.67 -1.82
C ARG A 95 25.01 -2.20 -1.90
N THR A 96 23.91 -2.85 -2.27
CA THR A 96 23.88 -4.30 -2.46
C THR A 96 24.87 -4.71 -3.56
N CYS A 97 24.89 -4.01 -4.70
CA CYS A 97 25.87 -4.28 -5.77
C CYS A 97 27.32 -4.14 -5.26
N ALA A 98 27.65 -3.06 -4.55
CA ALA A 98 28.98 -2.87 -3.98
C ALA A 98 29.35 -3.95 -2.96
N HIS A 99 28.40 -4.38 -2.13
CA HIS A 99 28.61 -5.47 -1.17
C HIS A 99 28.92 -6.81 -1.85
N GLU A 100 28.28 -7.07 -2.98
CA GLU A 100 28.48 -8.30 -3.77
C GLU A 100 29.69 -8.23 -4.73
N GLY A 101 30.51 -7.17 -4.64
CA GLY A 101 31.73 -7.03 -5.46
C GLY A 101 31.50 -6.43 -6.86
N PHE A 102 30.33 -5.88 -7.13
CA PHE A 102 29.99 -5.18 -8.38
C PHE A 102 30.19 -3.67 -8.23
N VAL A 103 30.34 -2.98 -9.36
CA VAL A 103 30.16 -1.52 -9.39
C VAL A 103 28.68 -1.22 -9.59
N GLY A 104 28.03 -0.59 -8.62
CA GLY A 104 26.64 -0.14 -8.73
C GLY A 104 26.57 1.30 -9.21
N ILE A 105 25.78 1.59 -10.23
CA ILE A 105 25.52 2.96 -10.71
C ILE A 105 24.04 3.24 -10.58
N VAL A 106 23.68 4.33 -9.89
CA VAL A 106 22.29 4.72 -9.70
C VAL A 106 22.07 6.08 -10.35
N ALA A 107 21.34 6.11 -11.45
CA ALA A 107 21.11 7.32 -12.22
C ALA A 107 19.74 7.94 -11.92
N SER A 108 19.71 9.27 -11.80
CA SER A 108 18.47 10.05 -11.90
C SER A 108 18.28 10.49 -13.34
N TYR A 109 17.04 10.57 -13.81
CA TYR A 109 16.69 11.05 -15.15
C TYR A 109 15.64 12.16 -15.08
N ARG A 110 15.38 12.82 -16.21
CA ARG A 110 14.35 13.86 -16.30
C ARG A 110 12.97 13.23 -16.17
N LEU A 111 12.21 13.68 -15.18
CA LEU A 111 10.82 13.27 -15.00
C LEU A 111 9.91 14.04 -15.96
N ALA A 112 8.87 13.37 -16.45
CA ALA A 112 7.77 13.98 -17.15
C ALA A 112 7.06 14.97 -16.22
N ARG A 113 6.70 16.13 -16.76
CA ARG A 113 5.81 17.06 -16.06
C ARG A 113 4.41 16.47 -16.13
N ILE A 114 3.79 16.27 -14.97
CA ILE A 114 2.37 15.90 -14.91
C ILE A 114 1.60 17.05 -15.57
N SER A 115 0.84 16.74 -16.63
CA SER A 115 0.02 17.76 -17.28
C SER A 115 -1.12 18.16 -16.36
N LEU A 116 -1.44 19.45 -16.31
CA LEU A 116 -2.57 19.97 -15.53
C LEU A 116 -3.87 19.24 -15.92
N ILE A 117 -4.04 18.96 -17.22
CA ILE A 117 -5.18 18.20 -17.76
C ILE A 117 -5.23 16.79 -17.16
N SER A 118 -4.11 16.06 -17.11
CA SER A 118 -4.07 14.72 -16.52
C SER A 118 -4.40 14.76 -15.02
N PHE A 119 -3.87 15.75 -14.29
CA PHE A 119 -4.17 15.94 -12.87
C PHE A 119 -5.66 16.21 -12.62
N ILE A 120 -6.27 17.12 -13.40
CA ILE A 120 -7.70 17.44 -13.31
C ILE A 120 -8.54 16.20 -13.63
N ALA A 121 -8.23 15.49 -14.72
CA ALA A 121 -8.97 14.28 -15.13
C ALA A 121 -8.95 13.21 -14.03
N TRP A 122 -7.78 12.89 -13.47
CA TRP A 122 -7.68 11.94 -12.36
C TRP A 122 -8.42 12.42 -11.12
N SER A 123 -8.37 13.71 -10.80
CA SER A 123 -9.10 14.28 -9.66
C SER A 123 -10.61 14.14 -9.80
N PHE A 124 -11.16 14.34 -11.00
CA PHE A 124 -12.58 14.10 -11.27
C PHE A 124 -12.95 12.62 -11.11
N VAL A 125 -12.13 11.70 -11.61
CA VAL A 125 -12.37 10.26 -11.45
C VAL A 125 -12.36 9.87 -9.97
N PHE A 126 -11.36 10.29 -9.20
CA PHE A 126 -11.30 10.02 -7.76
C PHE A 126 -12.48 10.65 -7.01
N GLY A 127 -12.85 11.89 -7.35
CA GLY A 127 -14.02 12.56 -6.78
C GLY A 127 -15.31 11.77 -7.03
N LEU A 128 -15.53 11.28 -8.25
CA LEU A 128 -16.68 10.44 -8.59
C LEU A 128 -16.69 9.13 -7.80
N VAL A 129 -15.55 8.45 -7.67
CA VAL A 129 -15.45 7.22 -6.87
C VAL A 129 -15.84 7.48 -5.41
N VAL A 130 -15.34 8.57 -4.81
CA VAL A 130 -15.68 8.93 -3.43
C VAL A 130 -17.17 9.27 -3.28
N ILE A 131 -17.75 9.98 -4.25
CA ILE A 131 -19.19 10.27 -4.27
C ILE A 131 -20.00 8.98 -4.33
N ILE A 132 -19.66 8.04 -5.22
CA ILE A 132 -20.34 6.75 -5.35
C ILE A 132 -20.29 5.99 -4.03
N ILE A 133 -19.11 5.85 -3.42
CA ILE A 133 -18.94 5.19 -2.12
C ILE A 133 -19.79 5.87 -1.04
N GLY A 134 -19.78 7.21 -0.99
CA GLY A 134 -20.59 7.99 -0.05
C GLY A 134 -22.09 7.74 -0.21
N LEU A 135 -22.59 7.73 -1.45
CA LEU A 135 -24.00 7.44 -1.76
C LEU A 135 -24.38 5.99 -1.40
N SER A 136 -23.50 5.02 -1.64
CA SER A 136 -23.70 3.63 -1.24
C SER A 136 -23.76 3.46 0.27
N LEU A 137 -22.93 4.18 1.03
CA LEU A 137 -22.96 4.15 2.49
C LEU A 137 -24.22 4.84 3.05
N LEU A 138 -24.64 5.94 2.44
CA LEU A 138 -25.86 6.64 2.83
C LEU A 138 -27.11 5.78 2.57
N SER A 139 -27.19 5.12 1.41
CA SER A 139 -28.31 4.23 1.09
C SER A 139 -28.38 3.02 2.04
N TRP A 140 -27.23 2.49 2.46
CA TRP A 140 -27.17 1.44 3.47
C TRP A 140 -27.77 1.87 4.82
N GLN A 141 -27.51 3.10 5.26
CA GLN A 141 -28.11 3.66 6.48
C GLN A 141 -29.63 3.80 6.36
N PHE A 142 -30.14 4.21 5.19
CA PHE A 142 -31.58 4.28 4.96
C PHE A 142 -32.25 2.91 4.95
N ILE A 143 -31.64 1.90 4.31
CA ILE A 143 -32.17 0.52 4.28
C ILE A 143 -32.23 -0.07 5.69
N THR A 144 -31.13 0.04 6.44
CA THR A 144 -31.07 -0.47 7.82
C THR A 144 -32.04 0.25 8.76
N GLY A 145 -32.18 1.57 8.64
CA GLY A 145 -33.18 2.34 9.37
C GLY A 145 -34.63 1.92 9.06
N TYR A 146 -34.94 1.68 7.78
CA TYR A 146 -36.26 1.20 7.36
C TYR A 146 -36.58 -0.19 7.90
N VAL A 147 -35.64 -1.14 7.82
CA VAL A 147 -35.81 -2.49 8.37
C VAL A 147 -36.06 -2.43 9.88
N ALA A 148 -35.27 -1.65 10.62
CA ALA A 148 -35.46 -1.47 12.06
C ALA A 148 -36.85 -0.89 12.39
N PHE A 149 -37.27 0.16 11.67
CA PHE A 149 -38.60 0.74 11.82
C PHE A 149 -39.71 -0.30 11.61
N MET A 150 -39.63 -1.08 10.53
CA MET A 150 -40.61 -2.13 10.24
C MET A 150 -40.62 -3.20 11.33
N THR A 151 -39.46 -3.65 11.80
CA THR A 151 -39.36 -4.61 12.92
C THR A 151 -40.03 -4.08 14.19
N PHE A 152 -39.80 -2.81 14.55
CA PHE A 152 -40.45 -2.17 15.70
C PHE A 152 -41.96 -2.06 15.51
N ALA A 153 -42.43 -1.66 14.33
CA ALA A 153 -43.85 -1.54 14.04
C ALA A 153 -44.57 -2.91 14.13
N TYR A 154 -43.96 -3.97 13.62
CA TYR A 154 -44.49 -5.33 13.75
C TYR A 154 -44.47 -5.81 15.19
N ALA A 155 -43.39 -5.59 15.93
CA ALA A 155 -43.31 -5.95 17.34
C ALA A 155 -44.36 -5.21 18.17
N TYR A 156 -44.57 -3.90 17.92
CA TYR A 156 -45.63 -3.13 18.55
C TYR A 156 -47.01 -3.70 18.23
N ASN A 157 -47.31 -3.95 16.96
CA ASN A 157 -48.59 -4.54 16.55
C ASN A 157 -48.80 -5.93 17.19
N PHE A 158 -47.76 -6.77 17.23
CA PHE A 158 -47.81 -8.07 17.89
C PHE A 158 -48.08 -7.94 19.40
N LEU A 159 -47.34 -7.08 20.10
CA LEU A 159 -47.45 -6.92 21.55
C LEU A 159 -48.77 -6.27 22.00
N TYR A 160 -49.28 -5.30 21.22
CA TYR A 160 -50.41 -4.47 21.63
C TYR A 160 -51.73 -4.84 20.93
N ARG A 161 -51.71 -5.49 19.76
CA ARG A 161 -52.93 -5.83 19.00
C ARG A 161 -53.36 -7.29 19.16
N VAL A 162 -52.46 -8.20 19.53
CA VAL A 162 -52.80 -9.59 19.90
C VAL A 162 -53.45 -9.69 21.28
N ARG A 163 -53.48 -8.59 22.05
CA ARG A 163 -54.15 -8.49 23.36
C ARG A 163 -55.53 -7.84 23.30
N ILE A 164 -56.23 -7.86 22.16
CA ILE A 164 -57.68 -7.73 22.22
C ILE A 164 -58.17 -9.11 22.64
N PRO A 165 -58.57 -9.33 23.90
CA PRO A 165 -59.21 -10.59 24.26
C PRO A 165 -60.42 -10.72 23.35
N VAL A 166 -60.44 -11.74 22.50
CA VAL A 166 -61.67 -12.16 21.86
C VAL A 166 -62.61 -12.45 23.01
N ASN A 167 -63.65 -11.66 23.17
CA ASN A 167 -64.59 -11.83 24.27
C ASN A 167 -65.35 -13.15 24.04
N VAL A 168 -64.76 -14.24 24.52
CA VAL A 168 -65.21 -15.63 24.31
C VAL A 168 -66.59 -15.85 24.91
N GLU A 169 -66.99 -15.00 25.85
CA GLU A 169 -68.33 -14.99 26.44
C GLU A 169 -69.42 -14.81 25.35
N HIS A 170 -69.21 -13.92 24.39
CA HIS A 170 -70.21 -13.64 23.36
C HIS A 170 -70.31 -14.73 22.29
N VAL A 171 -69.21 -15.45 22.02
CA VAL A 171 -69.22 -16.60 21.10
C VAL A 171 -69.98 -17.77 21.72
N SER A 172 -69.85 -17.97 23.04
CA SER A 172 -70.54 -19.05 23.74
C SER A 172 -72.07 -18.87 23.75
N GLU A 173 -72.57 -17.65 23.95
CA GLU A 173 -74.00 -17.34 23.90
C GLU A 173 -74.62 -17.57 22.52
N LEU A 174 -73.92 -17.20 21.45
CA LEU A 174 -74.39 -17.40 20.08
C LEU A 174 -74.48 -18.90 19.73
N VAL A 175 -73.51 -19.71 20.15
CA VAL A 175 -73.53 -21.16 19.93
C VAL A 175 -74.66 -21.84 20.72
N ILE A 176 -74.89 -21.42 21.97
CA ILE A 176 -75.98 -21.95 22.80
C ILE A 176 -77.34 -21.62 22.18
N ASN A 177 -77.53 -20.37 21.75
CA ASN A 177 -78.79 -19.93 21.12
C ASN A 177 -79.04 -20.62 19.78
N ALA A 178 -78.00 -20.87 18.98
CA ALA A 178 -78.11 -21.64 17.74
C ALA A 178 -78.57 -23.08 18.00
N LYS A 179 -77.94 -23.80 18.95
CA LYS A 179 -78.36 -25.16 19.33
C LYS A 179 -79.80 -25.22 19.86
N LYS A 180 -80.23 -24.21 20.62
CA LYS A 180 -81.59 -24.16 21.15
C LYS A 180 -82.65 -24.00 20.05
N LYS A 181 -82.32 -23.35 18.92
CA LYS A 181 -83.20 -23.22 17.76
C LYS A 181 -83.33 -24.50 16.93
N GLU A 182 -82.36 -25.40 16.97
CA GLU A 182 -82.41 -26.67 16.22
C GLU A 182 -83.15 -27.79 16.98
N ALA A 183 -83.32 -27.64 18.30
CA ALA A 183 -83.90 -28.67 19.16
C ALA A 183 -85.39 -28.51 19.47
N GLY A 184 -86.07 -27.49 18.92
CA GLY A 184 -87.50 -27.24 19.08
C GLY A 184 -88.18 -27.01 17.75
#